data_AF-A0A7G9S3C9-F1
#
_entry.id   AF-A0A7G9S3C9-F1
#
_cell.length_a   1.000
_cell.length_b   1.000
_cell.length_c   1.000
_cell.angle_alpha   90.00
_cell.angle_beta   90.00
_cell.angle_gamma   90.00
#
_symmetry.space_group_name_H-M   'P 1'
#
loop_
_entity.id
_entity.type
_entity.pdbx_description
1 polymer ?
#
loop_
_entity_poly.entity_id
_entity_poly.type
_entity_poly.pdbx_seq_one_letter_code
_entity_poly.pdbx_strand_id
1 'polypeptide(L)'
;MTLSARNWAWDVNRFNLGNKLVRDLKPGEKLTLLAIAESENAEYGYAFPSYDYLAQMTCQSVRTIQTHVKTLEHNNAFKIEKRKSRKGKWLNNVYVLNVPETYRAKDPEWQRYQDGWSEARSA
;
A
#
# COMPACT_ATOMS: atom_id res chain seq x y z
N MET A 1 1.44 3.18 -10.64
CA MET A 1 2.44 2.85 -9.60
C MET A 1 3.14 4.12 -9.18
N THR A 2 3.38 4.27 -7.89
CA THR A 2 4.18 5.37 -7.34
C THR A 2 5.59 4.86 -7.06
N LEU A 3 6.60 5.65 -7.42
CA LEU A 3 8.00 5.37 -7.08
C LEU A 3 8.20 5.50 -5.57
N SER A 4 7.50 6.44 -4.92
CA SER A 4 7.60 6.63 -3.47
C SER A 4 7.19 5.40 -2.69
N ALA A 5 6.06 4.75 -3.05
CA ALA A 5 5.59 3.59 -2.30
C ALA A 5 6.51 2.39 -2.49
N ARG A 6 6.97 2.16 -3.72
CA ARG A 6 7.90 1.07 -4.01
C ARG A 6 9.23 1.25 -3.27
N ASN A 7 9.82 2.44 -3.31
CA ASN A 7 11.09 2.72 -2.64
C ASN A 7 10.96 2.57 -1.12
N TRP A 8 9.90 3.15 -0.54
CA TRP A 8 9.62 2.95 0.88
C TRP A 8 9.44 1.47 1.23
N ALA A 9 8.68 0.71 0.43
CA ALA A 9 8.49 -0.71 0.65
C ALA A 9 9.81 -1.50 0.60
N TRP A 10 10.79 -1.09 -0.23
CA TRP A 10 12.15 -1.65 -0.24
C TRP A 10 12.96 -1.30 1.01
N ASP A 11 12.78 -0.13 1.59
CA ASP A 11 13.53 0.30 2.78
C ASP A 11 12.94 -0.23 4.11
N VAL A 12 11.66 -0.60 4.12
CA VAL A 12 11.02 -1.20 5.30
C VAL A 12 11.55 -2.62 5.56
N ASN A 13 12.40 -2.77 6.58
CA ASN A 13 12.94 -4.07 6.99
C ASN A 13 12.44 -4.54 8.35
N ARG A 14 11.82 -3.63 9.11
CA ARG A 14 11.34 -3.87 10.48
C ARG A 14 9.99 -3.23 10.71
N PHE A 15 9.18 -3.86 11.56
CA PHE A 15 7.93 -3.25 12.05
C PHE A 15 8.09 -2.79 13.49
N ASN A 16 7.51 -1.62 13.78
CA ASN A 16 7.31 -1.15 15.15
C ASN A 16 5.95 -1.67 15.65
N LEU A 17 5.96 -2.70 16.51
CA LEU A 17 4.78 -3.06 17.30
C LEU A 17 4.69 -2.14 18.52
N GLY A 18 4.32 -0.87 18.30
CA GLY A 18 4.22 0.14 19.36
C GLY A 18 5.51 0.26 20.19
N ASN A 19 5.37 0.29 21.52
CA ASN A 19 6.48 0.58 22.45
C ASN A 19 7.40 -0.61 22.81
N LYS A 20 7.20 -1.83 22.30
CA LYS A 20 7.89 -3.00 22.91
C LYS A 20 8.50 -4.07 22.02
N LEU A 21 8.23 -4.17 20.72
CA LEU A 21 8.99 -5.12 19.88
C LEU A 21 9.18 -4.63 18.45
N VAL A 22 10.45 -4.56 18.07
CA VAL A 22 10.89 -4.43 16.69
C VAL A 22 11.20 -5.84 16.20
N ARG A 23 10.46 -6.32 15.20
CA ARG A 23 10.81 -7.58 14.51
C ARG A 23 11.11 -7.31 13.05
N ASP A 24 11.97 -8.14 12.48
CA ASP A 24 12.25 -8.11 11.05
C ASP A 24 11.04 -8.61 10.24
N LEU A 25 10.88 -8.07 9.04
CA LEU A 25 9.90 -8.54 8.06
C LEU A 25 10.28 -9.93 7.59
N LYS A 26 9.31 -10.83 7.52
CA LYS A 26 9.51 -12.11 6.86
C LYS A 26 9.58 -11.88 5.34
N PRO A 27 10.33 -12.70 4.59
CA PRO A 27 10.42 -12.55 3.13
C PRO A 27 9.05 -12.51 2.44
N GLY A 28 8.10 -13.34 2.87
CA GLY A 28 6.75 -13.33 2.32
C GLY A 28 5.94 -12.06 2.59
N GLU A 29 6.09 -11.47 3.78
CA GLU A 29 5.46 -10.20 4.14
C GLU A 29 6.05 -9.06 3.30
N LYS A 30 7.37 -9.06 3.11
CA LYS A 30 8.09 -8.11 2.27
C LYS A 30 7.62 -8.17 0.82
N LEU A 31 7.54 -9.37 0.24
CA LEU A 31 7.04 -9.56 -1.13
C LEU A 31 5.59 -9.11 -1.27
N THR A 32 4.74 -9.40 -0.29
CA THR A 32 3.35 -8.95 -0.28
C THR A 32 3.26 -7.41 -0.22
N LEU A 33 4.04 -6.76 0.64
CA LEU A 33 4.10 -5.31 0.73
C LEU A 33 4.57 -4.67 -0.58
N LEU A 34 5.62 -5.21 -1.18
CA LEU A 34 6.13 -4.75 -2.47
C LEU A 34 5.07 -4.88 -3.56
N ALA A 35 4.35 -6.00 -3.63
CA ALA A 35 3.28 -6.20 -4.62
C ALA A 35 2.09 -5.24 -4.42
N ILE A 36 1.76 -4.88 -3.17
CA ILE A 36 0.74 -3.88 -2.89
C ILE A 36 1.23 -2.48 -3.29
N ALA A 37 2.47 -2.12 -2.94
CA ALA A 37 3.07 -0.82 -3.29
C ALA A 37 3.19 -0.63 -4.81
N GLU A 38 3.55 -1.71 -5.52
CA GLU A 38 3.57 -1.79 -6.99
C GLU A 38 2.20 -1.45 -7.61
N SER A 39 1.14 -1.84 -6.93
CA SER A 39 -0.24 -1.67 -7.37
C SER A 39 -0.82 -0.30 -6.99
N GLU A 40 -0.06 0.58 -6.33
CA GLU A 40 -0.57 1.90 -5.92
C GLU A 40 -0.79 2.80 -7.15
N ASN A 41 -1.97 3.41 -7.22
CA ASN A 41 -2.28 4.37 -8.25
C ASN A 41 -2.12 5.80 -7.69
N ALA A 42 -1.26 6.61 -8.32
CA ALA A 42 -0.97 7.98 -7.90
C ALA A 42 -2.20 8.92 -8.00
N GLU A 43 -3.03 8.75 -9.03
CA GLU A 43 -4.27 9.50 -9.23
C GLU A 43 -5.26 9.25 -8.09
N TYR A 44 -5.37 7.99 -7.65
CA TYR A 44 -6.33 7.59 -6.62
C TYR A 44 -5.79 7.69 -5.20
N GLY A 45 -4.46 7.62 -5.03
CA GLY A 45 -3.80 7.61 -3.73
C GLY A 45 -3.88 6.28 -2.98
N TYR A 46 -4.26 5.18 -3.66
CA TYR A 46 -4.41 3.86 -3.04
C TYR A 46 -4.18 2.72 -4.03
N ALA A 47 -3.95 1.52 -3.50
CA ALA A 47 -3.89 0.26 -4.24
C ALA A 47 -5.17 -0.55 -4.01
N PHE A 48 -5.56 -1.39 -4.96
CA PHE A 48 -6.72 -2.30 -4.81
C PHE A 48 -6.53 -3.68 -5.46
N PRO A 49 -5.34 -4.32 -5.38
CA PRO A 49 -5.15 -5.68 -5.89
C PRO A 49 -6.03 -6.70 -5.12
N SER A 50 -6.49 -7.73 -5.83
CA SER A 50 -7.16 -8.86 -5.18
C SER A 50 -6.16 -9.78 -4.46
N TYR A 51 -6.64 -10.59 -3.53
CA TYR A 51 -5.78 -11.60 -2.89
C TYR A 51 -5.26 -12.64 -3.89
N ASP A 52 -6.04 -13.00 -4.90
CA ASP A 52 -5.60 -13.92 -5.96
C ASP A 52 -4.47 -13.33 -6.79
N TYR A 53 -4.58 -12.03 -7.14
CA TYR A 53 -3.51 -11.32 -7.85
C TYR A 53 -2.22 -11.29 -7.02
N LEU A 54 -2.32 -10.94 -5.72
CA LEU A 54 -1.16 -10.93 -4.83
C LEU A 54 -0.54 -12.33 -4.67
N ALA A 55 -1.38 -13.35 -4.56
CA ALA A 55 -0.95 -14.75 -4.44
C ALA A 55 -0.16 -15.19 -5.68
N GLN A 56 -0.68 -14.89 -6.87
CA GLN A 56 -0.01 -15.15 -8.13
C GLN A 56 1.32 -14.38 -8.24
N MET A 57 1.31 -13.07 -7.98
CA MET A 57 2.48 -12.19 -8.10
C MET A 57 3.62 -12.57 -7.15
N THR A 58 3.30 -13.11 -5.98
CA THR A 58 4.30 -13.47 -4.96
C THR A 58 4.59 -14.96 -4.90
N CYS A 59 3.95 -15.76 -5.76
CA CYS A 59 4.01 -17.23 -5.77
C CYS A 59 3.67 -17.85 -4.40
N GLN A 60 2.61 -17.34 -3.76
CA GLN A 60 2.13 -17.78 -2.45
C GLN A 60 0.67 -18.25 -2.52
N SER A 61 0.22 -18.98 -1.50
CA SER A 61 -1.20 -19.31 -1.38
C SER A 61 -2.02 -18.07 -0.99
N VAL A 62 -3.29 -18.03 -1.40
CA VAL A 62 -4.23 -16.98 -0.97
C VAL A 62 -4.35 -16.91 0.55
N ARG A 63 -4.34 -18.06 1.24
CA ARG A 63 -4.36 -18.11 2.70
C ARG A 63 -3.13 -17.45 3.32
N THR A 64 -1.95 -17.67 2.73
CA THR A 64 -0.70 -17.01 3.14
C THR A 64 -0.79 -15.50 2.94
N ILE A 65 -1.30 -15.04 1.79
CA ILE A 65 -1.52 -13.61 1.52
C ILE A 65 -2.44 -12.98 2.56
N GLN A 66 -3.57 -13.61 2.87
CA GLN A 66 -4.49 -13.07 3.88
C GLN A 66 -3.82 -12.92 5.25
N THR A 67 -2.97 -13.87 5.66
CA THR A 67 -2.19 -13.78 6.90
C THR A 67 -1.17 -12.65 6.82
N HIS A 68 -0.44 -12.53 5.72
CA HIS A 68 0.55 -11.45 5.55
C HIS A 68 -0.12 -10.08 5.54
N VAL A 69 -1.22 -9.91 4.80
CA VAL A 69 -1.99 -8.66 4.74
C VAL A 69 -2.47 -8.24 6.13
N LYS A 70 -3.07 -9.15 6.90
CA LYS A 70 -3.49 -8.85 8.29
C LYS A 70 -2.31 -8.43 9.16
N THR A 71 -1.17 -9.08 8.98
CA THR A 71 0.04 -8.77 9.73
C THR A 71 0.58 -7.39 9.34
N LEU A 72 0.65 -7.07 8.04
CA LEU A 72 1.11 -5.79 7.53
C LEU A 72 0.20 -4.63 7.97
N GLU A 73 -1.12 -4.83 7.94
CA GLU A 73 -2.11 -3.86 8.42
C GLU A 73 -1.96 -3.62 9.93
N HIS A 74 -1.85 -4.70 10.72
CA HIS A 74 -1.65 -4.60 12.17
C HIS A 74 -0.36 -3.83 12.53
N ASN A 75 0.66 -3.94 11.69
CA ASN A 75 1.93 -3.23 11.85
C ASN A 75 1.94 -1.84 11.18
N ASN A 76 0.77 -1.31 10.80
CA ASN A 76 0.59 0.02 10.26
C ASN A 76 1.39 0.29 8.96
N ALA A 77 1.65 -0.73 8.14
CA ALA A 77 2.20 -0.52 6.80
C ALA A 77 1.16 0.14 5.88
N PHE A 78 -0.11 -0.19 6.07
CA PHE A 78 -1.24 0.40 5.35
C PHE A 78 -2.51 0.23 6.19
N LYS A 79 -3.59 0.87 5.74
CA LYS A 79 -4.96 0.62 6.22
C LYS A 79 -5.81 0.05 5.10
N ILE A 80 -6.74 -0.85 5.44
CA ILE A 80 -7.74 -1.33 4.48
C ILE A 80 -9.03 -0.52 4.63
N GLU A 81 -9.45 0.10 3.53
CA GLU A 81 -10.69 0.89 3.46
C GLU A 81 -11.74 0.24 2.55
N LYS A 82 -13.01 0.61 2.76
CA LYS A 82 -14.09 0.31 1.82
C LYS A 82 -14.33 1.54 0.95
N ARG A 83 -14.10 1.45 -0.36
CA ARG A 83 -14.40 2.54 -1.30
C ARG A 83 -15.28 2.06 -2.46
N LYS A 84 -16.06 2.98 -3.03
CA LYS A 84 -16.73 2.77 -4.31
C LYS A 84 -15.83 3.26 -5.43
N SER A 85 -15.77 2.50 -6.51
CA SER A 85 -15.21 2.96 -7.78
C SER A 85 -16.04 4.12 -8.35
N ARG A 86 -15.46 4.89 -9.27
CA ARG A 86 -16.15 5.96 -10.01
C ARG A 86 -17.41 5.46 -10.75
N LYS A 87 -17.48 4.17 -11.07
CA LYS A 87 -18.62 3.51 -11.73
C LYS A 87 -19.63 2.90 -10.74
N GLY A 88 -19.52 3.20 -9.44
CA GLY A 88 -20.47 2.78 -8.41
C GLY A 88 -20.25 1.37 -7.83
N LYS A 89 -19.40 0.53 -8.45
CA LYS A 89 -19.04 -0.79 -7.90
C LYS A 89 -18.16 -0.64 -6.67
N TRP A 90 -18.44 -1.38 -5.60
CA TRP A 90 -17.56 -1.48 -4.44
C TRP A 90 -16.21 -2.09 -4.83
N LEU A 91 -15.12 -1.43 -4.42
CA LEU A 91 -13.78 -1.96 -4.53
C LEU A 91 -13.50 -2.87 -3.33
N ASN A 92 -12.93 -4.03 -3.61
CA ASN A 92 -12.47 -4.94 -2.58
C ASN A 92 -11.05 -4.56 -2.17
N ASN A 93 -10.74 -4.66 -0.88
CA ASN A 93 -9.40 -4.52 -0.33
C ASN A 93 -8.68 -3.24 -0.82
N VAL A 94 -9.20 -2.07 -0.50
CA VAL A 94 -8.49 -0.82 -0.84
C VAL A 94 -7.40 -0.56 0.20
N TYR A 95 -6.15 -0.61 -0.23
CA TYR A 95 -4.98 -0.38 0.60
C TYR A 95 -4.51 1.06 0.47
N VAL A 96 -4.56 1.79 1.57
CA VAL A 96 -3.98 3.14 1.69
C VAL A 96 -2.63 3.00 2.39
N LEU A 97 -1.53 3.16 1.65
CA LEU A 97 -0.18 2.92 2.16
C LEU A 97 0.30 4.08 3.02
N ASN A 98 0.89 3.76 4.18
CA ASN A 98 1.46 4.74 5.11
C ASN A 98 2.89 5.09 4.71
N VAL A 99 3.07 5.56 3.48
CA VAL A 99 4.36 5.99 2.93
C VAL A 99 4.74 7.33 3.58
N PRO A 100 5.94 7.46 4.19
CA PRO A 100 6.38 8.71 4.78
C PRO A 100 6.51 9.84 3.74
N GLU A 101 6.26 11.07 4.18
CA GLU A 101 6.30 12.25 3.29
C GLU A 101 7.67 12.45 2.63
N THR A 102 8.75 12.05 3.30
CA THR A 102 10.11 12.08 2.76
C THR A 102 10.30 11.26 1.47
N TYR A 103 9.45 10.25 1.25
CA TYR A 103 9.37 9.51 -0.02
C TYR A 103 8.39 10.17 -0.99
N ARG A 104 7.22 10.62 -0.52
CA ARG A 104 6.19 11.26 -1.34
C ARG A 104 6.69 12.54 -2.01
N ALA A 105 7.43 13.38 -1.28
CA ALA A 105 8.03 14.61 -1.79
C ALA A 105 9.03 14.38 -2.94
N LYS A 106 9.57 13.15 -3.07
CA LYS A 106 10.52 12.77 -4.12
C LYS A 106 9.87 12.09 -5.33
N ASP A 107 8.57 11.91 -5.32
CA ASP A 107 7.83 11.26 -6.40
C ASP A 107 7.04 12.30 -7.21
N PRO A 108 7.53 12.70 -8.40
CA PRO A 108 6.88 13.73 -9.21
C PRO A 108 5.47 13.33 -9.66
N GLU A 109 5.21 12.04 -9.89
CA GLU A 109 3.88 11.57 -10.28
C GLU A 109 2.91 11.67 -9.12
N TRP A 110 3.36 11.34 -7.90
CA TRP A 110 2.55 11.55 -6.70
C TRP A 110 2.17 13.02 -6.50
N GLN A 111 3.16 13.92 -6.59
CA GLN A 111 2.93 15.36 -6.42
C GLN A 111 1.94 15.89 -7.46
N ARG A 112 2.13 15.56 -8.75
CA ARG A 112 1.23 15.98 -9.85
C ARG A 112 -0.24 15.70 -9.56
N TYR A 113 -0.55 14.49 -9.10
CA TYR A 113 -1.93 14.09 -8.88
C TYR A 113 -2.52 14.58 -7.57
N GLN A 114 -1.73 14.67 -6.50
CA GLN A 114 -2.24 15.09 -5.20
C GLN A 114 -2.36 16.62 -5.08
N ASP A 115 -1.45 17.37 -5.69
CA ASP A 115 -1.51 18.84 -5.71
C ASP A 115 -2.66 19.32 -6.61
N GLY A 116 -2.78 18.74 -7.81
CA GLY A 116 -3.87 19.07 -8.75
C GLY A 116 -5.27 18.69 -8.24
N TRP A 117 -5.38 17.70 -7.35
CA TRP A 117 -6.65 17.37 -6.68
C TRP A 117 -6.99 18.30 -5.51
N SER A 118 -5.98 18.90 -4.88
CA SER A 118 -6.19 19.83 -3.76
C SER A 118 -6.81 21.15 -4.24
N GLU A 119 -6.35 21.68 -5.37
CA GLU A 119 -6.90 22.89 -6.00
C GLU A 119 -8.35 22.68 -6.48
N ALA A 120 -8.68 21.49 -7.00
CA ALA A 120 -10.01 21.16 -7.50
C ALA A 120 -11.08 20.93 -6.41
N ARG A 121 -10.70 20.77 -5.13
CA ARG A 121 -11.65 20.69 -3.99
C ARG A 121 -11.89 22.03 -3.29
N SER A 122 -11.09 23.04 -3.59
CA SER A 122 -11.19 24.38 -3.00
C SER A 122 -11.91 25.40 -3.91
N ALA A 123 -12.33 24.98 -5.11
CA ALA A 123 -13.18 25.71 -6.04
C ALA A 123 -14.60 25.12 -6.05
#